data_AF-A0A6C1BQ48-F1
#
_entry.id   AF-A0A6C1BQ48-F1
#
_cell.length_a   1.000
_cell.length_b   1.000
_cell.length_c   1.000
_cell.angle_alpha   90.00
_cell.angle_beta   90.00
_cell.angle_gamma   90.00
#
_symmetry.space_group_name_H-M   'P 1'
#
loop_
_entity.id
_entity.type
_entity.pdbx_description
1 polymer ?
#
loop_
_entity_poly.entity_id
_entity_poly.type
_entity_poly.pdbx_seq_one_letter_code
_entity_poly.pdbx_strand_id
1 'polypeptide(L)'
;MKEIVLSDGRKAVIKEGKGRDLFWAFENATTQNEIIKMLVIRLVEIEGKPITEDELEDLPISDTINLLNEVGRLISPLSVQRPSSQ
;
A
#
# COMPACT_ATOMS: atom_id res chain seq x y z
N MET A 1 2.19 -13.65 -2.37
CA MET A 1 1.07 -13.00 -1.66
C MET A 1 1.37 -12.97 -0.17
N LYS A 2 0.84 -12.00 0.57
CA LYS A 2 0.97 -11.94 2.04
C LYS A 2 -0.39 -11.72 2.68
N GLU A 3 -0.67 -12.43 3.76
CA GLU A 3 -1.91 -12.32 4.51
C GLU A 3 -1.67 -11.56 5.82
N ILE A 4 -2.62 -10.71 6.20
CA ILE A 4 -2.59 -9.90 7.42
C ILE A 4 -3.98 -9.98 8.04
N VAL A 5 -4.05 -10.21 9.35
CA VAL A 5 -5.29 -10.10 10.11
C VAL A 5 -5.36 -8.69 10.67
N LEU A 6 -6.44 -7.98 10.36
CA LEU A 6 -6.71 -6.64 10.86
C LEU A 6 -7.15 -6.70 12.33
N SER A 7 -7.10 -5.56 13.02
CA SER A 7 -7.44 -5.48 14.45
C SER A 7 -8.90 -5.86 14.76
N ASP A 8 -9.79 -5.73 13.78
CA ASP A 8 -11.20 -6.15 13.86
C ASP A 8 -11.45 -7.62 13.48
N GLY A 9 -10.39 -8.37 13.15
CA GLY A 9 -10.45 -9.78 12.78
C GLY A 9 -10.66 -10.05 11.30
N ARG A 10 -10.92 -9.03 10.46
CA ARG A 10 -10.99 -9.19 9.01
C ARG A 10 -9.63 -9.57 8.43
N LYS A 11 -9.64 -10.30 7.32
CA LYS A 11 -8.43 -10.73 6.62
C LYS A 11 -8.13 -9.80 5.44
N ALA A 12 -6.97 -9.18 5.49
CA ALA A 12 -6.36 -8.46 4.38
C ALA A 12 -5.36 -9.35 3.64
N VAL A 13 -5.35 -9.27 2.31
CA VAL A 13 -4.42 -9.98 1.43
C VAL A 13 -3.71 -8.98 0.53
N ILE A 14 -2.39 -8.94 0.63
CA ILE A 14 -1.53 -8.16 -0.26
C ILE A 14 -1.11 -9.07 -1.43
N LYS A 15 -1.57 -8.72 -2.62
CA LYS A 15 -1.22 -9.40 -3.87
C LYS A 15 0.22 -9.11 -4.26
N GLU A 16 0.79 -10.01 -5.05
CA GLU A 16 2.07 -9.76 -5.70
C GLU A 16 1.87 -8.70 -6.79
N GLY A 17 2.47 -7.52 -6.57
CA GLY A 17 2.37 -6.41 -7.52
C GLY A 17 3.17 -6.66 -8.79
N LYS A 18 2.69 -6.11 -9.91
CA LYS A 18 3.42 -6.07 -11.18
C LYS A 18 3.82 -4.63 -11.50
N GLY A 19 4.76 -4.46 -12.43
CA GLY A 19 5.19 -3.12 -12.86
C GLY A 19 4.03 -2.21 -13.30
N ARG A 20 2.99 -2.77 -13.96
CA ARG A 20 1.78 -2.01 -14.33
C ARG A 20 1.02 -1.41 -13.13
N ASP A 21 1.07 -2.06 -11.97
CA ASP A 21 0.41 -1.57 -10.76
C ASP A 21 1.21 -0.41 -10.15
N LEU A 22 2.54 -0.48 -10.24
CA LEU A 22 3.44 0.63 -9.88
C LEU A 22 3.25 1.85 -10.78
N PHE A 23 3.23 1.67 -12.11
CA PHE A 23 3.01 2.77 -13.04
C PHE A 23 1.61 3.38 -12.89
N TRP A 24 0.58 2.54 -12.69
CA TRP A 24 -0.75 3.02 -12.36
C TRP A 24 -0.75 3.89 -11.09
N ALA A 25 -0.04 3.48 -10.04
CA ALA A 25 0.09 4.29 -8.84
C ALA A 25 0.83 5.61 -9.06
N PHE A 26 1.87 5.65 -9.91
CA PHE A 26 2.54 6.90 -10.28
C PHE A 26 1.64 7.85 -11.08
N GLU A 27 0.77 7.31 -11.95
CA GLU A 27 -0.15 8.12 -12.76
C GLU A 27 -1.31 8.70 -11.95
N ASN A 28 -1.71 8.02 -10.86
CA ASN A 28 -2.87 8.40 -10.04
C ASN A 28 -2.49 9.14 -8.76
N ALA A 29 -1.23 9.06 -8.31
CA ALA A 29 -0.76 9.81 -7.15
C ALA A 29 -0.48 11.27 -7.51
N THR A 30 -0.94 12.20 -6.67
CA THR A 30 -0.63 13.64 -6.83
C THR A 30 0.71 14.00 -6.18
N THR A 31 1.12 13.24 -5.16
CA THR A 31 2.39 13.43 -4.45
C THR A 31 3.16 12.12 -4.31
N GLN A 32 4.48 12.23 -4.06
CA GLN A 32 5.32 11.05 -3.86
C GLN A 32 4.86 10.19 -2.65
N ASN A 33 4.29 10.83 -1.64
CA ASN A 33 3.78 10.16 -0.44
C ASN A 33 2.49 9.36 -0.72
N GLU A 34 1.72 9.75 -1.73
CA GLU A 34 0.48 9.05 -2.12
C GLU A 34 0.74 7.78 -2.91
N ILE A 35 1.93 7.59 -3.49
CA ILE A 35 2.23 6.41 -4.31
C ILE A 35 2.03 5.11 -3.52
N ILE A 36 2.46 5.07 -2.25
CA ILE A 36 2.28 3.90 -1.40
C ILE A 36 0.79 3.69 -1.09
N LYS A 37 0.05 4.76 -0.83
CA LYS A 37 -1.41 4.71 -0.63
C LYS A 37 -2.11 4.14 -1.86
N MET A 38 -1.77 4.63 -3.05
CA MET A 38 -2.31 4.12 -4.32
C MET A 38 -1.95 2.64 -4.54
N LEU A 39 -0.74 2.22 -4.18
CA LEU A 39 -0.37 0.80 -4.23
C LEU A 39 -1.15 -0.06 -3.25
N VAL A 40 -1.47 0.45 -2.05
CA VAL A 40 -2.35 -0.26 -1.11
C VAL A 40 -3.71 -0.49 -1.75
N ILE A 41 -4.35 0.56 -2.28
CA ILE A 41 -5.66 0.47 -2.97
C ILE A 41 -5.59 -0.55 -4.12
N ARG A 42 -4.47 -0.60 -4.84
CA ARG A 42 -4.31 -1.47 -6.00
C ARG A 42 -4.07 -2.94 -5.66
N LEU A 43 -3.33 -3.21 -4.59
CA LEU A 43 -2.77 -4.53 -4.30
C LEU A 43 -3.43 -5.22 -3.11
N VAL A 44 -4.19 -4.51 -2.29
CA VAL A 44 -4.80 -5.04 -1.07
C VAL A 44 -6.27 -5.40 -1.31
N GLU A 45 -6.63 -6.58 -0.84
CA GLU A 45 -8.03 -7.00 -0.71
C GLU A 45 -8.37 -7.23 0.76
N ILE A 46 -9.57 -6.83 1.19
CA ILE A 46 -10.14 -7.18 2.48
C ILE A 46 -11.35 -8.10 2.22
N GLU A 47 -11.37 -9.27 2.85
CA GLU A 47 -12.44 -10.28 2.64
C GLU A 47 -12.66 -10.63 1.15
N GLY A 48 -11.55 -10.67 0.39
CA GLY A 48 -11.56 -10.99 -1.04
C GLY A 48 -12.06 -9.88 -1.97
N LYS A 49 -12.26 -8.66 -1.47
CA LYS A 49 -12.63 -7.49 -2.27
C LYS A 49 -11.51 -6.45 -2.28
N PRO A 50 -11.18 -5.82 -3.41
CA PRO A 50 -10.24 -4.70 -3.44
C PRO A 50 -10.67 -3.62 -2.47
N ILE A 51 -9.73 -3.16 -1.64
CA ILE A 51 -9.98 -2.06 -0.70
C ILE A 51 -10.17 -0.75 -1.49
N THR A 52 -11.12 0.09 -1.07
CA THR A 52 -11.27 1.45 -1.59
C THR A 52 -10.42 2.46 -0.82
N GLU A 53 -10.32 3.68 -1.34
CA GLU A 53 -9.68 4.79 -0.63
C GLU A 53 -10.41 5.11 0.67
N ASP A 54 -11.74 5.26 0.62
CA ASP A 54 -12.59 5.51 1.78
C ASP A 54 -12.42 4.41 2.84
N GLU A 55 -12.42 3.13 2.43
CA GLU A 55 -12.22 2.02 3.36
C GLU A 55 -10.85 2.06 4.03
N LEU A 56 -9.79 2.45 3.31
CA LEU A 56 -8.44 2.58 3.87
C LEU A 56 -8.34 3.73 4.88
N GLU A 57 -9.06 4.83 4.64
CA GLU A 57 -9.13 5.99 5.52
C GLU A 57 -9.97 5.73 6.77
N ASP A 58 -10.99 4.88 6.67
CA ASP A 58 -11.86 4.47 7.78
C ASP A 58 -11.25 3.36 8.66
N LEU A 59 -10.14 2.74 8.26
CA LEU A 59 -9.44 1.74 9.08
C LEU A 59 -8.83 2.38 10.34
N PRO A 60 -8.67 1.61 11.42
CA PRO A 60 -7.86 2.02 12.56
C PRO A 60 -6.44 2.41 12.09
N ILE A 61 -5.91 3.52 12.62
CA ILE A 61 -4.59 4.06 12.24
C ILE A 61 -3.50 2.98 12.30
N SER A 62 -3.55 2.08 13.28
CA SER A 62 -2.60 0.96 13.41
C SER A 62 -2.63 0.01 12.21
N ASP A 63 -3.83 -0.30 11.71
CA ASP A 63 -4.03 -1.19 10.58
C ASP A 63 -3.60 -0.50 9.27
N THR A 64 -3.96 0.78 9.10
CA THR A 64 -3.52 1.59 7.96
C THR A 64 -2.00 1.69 7.89
N ILE A 65 -1.32 1.98 9.01
CA ILE A 65 0.15 2.03 9.07
C ILE A 65 0.74 0.65 8.75
N ASN A 66 0.14 -0.43 9.24
CA ASN A 66 0.63 -1.78 8.97
C ASN A 66 0.54 -2.11 7.47
N LEU A 67 -0.58 -1.81 6.82
CA LEU A 67 -0.75 -2.00 5.38
C LEU A 67 0.24 -1.15 4.56
N LEU A 68 0.38 0.13 4.89
CA LEU A 68 1.33 1.04 4.23
C LEU A 68 2.78 0.53 4.37
N ASN A 69 3.17 0.07 5.55
CA ASN A 69 4.52 -0.48 5.78
C ASN A 69 4.77 -1.77 4.98
N GLU A 70 3.78 -2.66 4.93
CA GLU A 70 3.91 -3.93 4.23
C GLU A 70 3.98 -3.75 2.72
N VAL A 71 3.18 -2.85 2.16
CA VAL A 71 3.26 -2.49 0.74
C VAL A 71 4.54 -1.70 0.46
N GLY A 72 4.93 -0.78 1.34
CA GLY A 72 6.15 0.02 1.22
C GLY A 72 7.42 -0.85 1.14
N ARG A 73 7.45 -1.99 1.83
CA ARG A 73 8.55 -2.98 1.73
C ARG A 73 8.76 -3.51 0.30
N LEU A 74 7.71 -3.56 -0.53
CA LEU A 74 7.81 -4.03 -1.92
C LEU A 74 8.60 -3.06 -2.82
N ILE A 75 8.52 -1.77 -2.53
CA ILE A 75 9.18 -0.71 -3.31
C ILE A 75 10.33 -0.05 -2.55
N SER A 76 10.66 -0.53 -1.35
CA SER A 76 11.73 0.01 -0.50
C SER A 76 13.09 0.14 -1.21
N PRO A 77 13.49 -0.73 -2.17
CA PRO A 77 14.71 -0.50 -2.97
C PRO A 77 14.72 0.83 -3.75
N LEU A 78 13.55 1.40 -4.06
CA LEU A 78 13.40 2.71 -4.71
C LEU A 78 13.43 3.88 -3.71
N SER A 79 13.19 3.63 -2.41
CA SER A 79 13.22 4.65 -1.35
C SER A 79 14.63 4.96 -0.82
N VAL A 80 15.61 4.08 -1.09
CA VAL A 80 17.03 4.28 -0.76
C VAL A 80 17.74 4.98 -1.91
N GLN A 81 17.38 6.23 -2.21
CA GLN A 81 18.22 7.14 -3.01
C GLN A 81 17.70 8.59 -2.97
N ARG A 82 18.08 9.33 -1.92
CA ARG A 82 18.74 10.63 -2.09
C ARG A 82 19.93 10.64 -1.15
N PRO A 83 21.19 10.51 -1.64
CA PRO A 83 22.30 11.03 -0.88
C PRO A 83 22.01 12.52 -0.69
N SER A 84 21.96 12.97 0.55
CA SER A 84 22.03 14.38 0.89
C SER A 84 23.27 14.93 0.19
N SER A 85 23.08 15.74 -0.86
CA SER A 85 24.17 16.51 -1.42
C SER A 85 24.72 17.38 -0.29
N GLN A 86 26.00 17.17 0.01
CA GLN A 86 26.80 17.98 0.92
C GLN A 86 26.84 19.44 0.48
#